data_AF-A0A8H6RG35-F1
#
_entry.id   AF-A0A8H6RG35-F1
#
_cell.length_a   1.000
_cell.length_b   1.000
_cell.length_c   1.000
_cell.angle_alpha   90.00
_cell.angle_beta   90.00
_cell.angle_gamma   90.00
#
_symmetry.space_group_name_H-M   'P 1'
#
loop_
_entity.id
_entity.type
_entity.pdbx_description
1 polymer ?
#
loop_
_entity_poly.entity_id
_entity_poly.type
_entity_poly.pdbx_seq_one_letter_code
_entity_poly.pdbx_strand_id
1 'polypeptide(L)'
;MPLVKLENSPTGWHDVKDAADILWRISLESEINTLRTSLRNHYSDPTLTIRDLHTGINNSRRAVLVSTKQKCTIAFEGSHPDEWYKNTWTDGKGPGWWEFPYPVYDENGHRIHSFYRDMWYGMRTAAFAALDAAIDKICEPKQIIITGFSMGGGVSILAFTDILEHIRKTYGSASSSPQAWAADDNLGALIQHITFAAVAAADQGYYTVLNRLYERHGVRAWDFMNHRDWTQHIHHFAFRSWRGYKYILPEAVVGQFNAEFGDQGHFILGYLKAAEWMLEHGTDQVKSAWEY
;
A
#
# COMPACT_ATOMS: atom_id res chain seq x y z
N MET A 1 -2.89 -10.22 19.67
CA MET A 1 -3.81 -11.09 18.90
C MET A 1 -3.05 -11.61 17.69
N PRO A 2 -3.36 -12.79 17.13
CA PRO A 2 -2.70 -13.22 15.89
C PRO A 2 -2.98 -12.22 14.76
N LEU A 3 -2.11 -12.19 13.75
CA LEU A 3 -2.37 -11.44 12.51
C LEU A 3 -3.76 -11.79 11.94
N VAL A 4 -4.43 -10.81 11.33
CA VAL A 4 -5.79 -10.99 10.79
C VAL A 4 -5.75 -11.64 9.40
N LYS A 5 -6.26 -12.88 9.31
CA LYS A 5 -6.37 -13.62 8.05
C LYS A 5 -7.47 -13.03 7.17
N LEU A 6 -7.29 -13.15 5.86
CA LEU A 6 -8.34 -12.97 4.88
C LEU A 6 -9.33 -14.10 5.11
N GLU A 7 -10.56 -13.74 5.44
CA GLU A 7 -11.60 -14.73 5.67
C GLU A 7 -11.96 -15.45 4.38
N ASN A 8 -12.50 -16.66 4.54
CA ASN A 8 -13.01 -17.49 3.47
C ASN A 8 -14.38 -16.98 2.99
N SER A 9 -14.46 -15.68 2.69
CA SER A 9 -15.68 -14.98 2.35
C SER A 9 -15.41 -13.87 1.32
N PRO A 10 -16.40 -13.51 0.49
CA PRO A 10 -16.25 -12.43 -0.48
C PRO A 10 -16.06 -11.03 0.14
N THR A 11 -16.35 -10.85 1.43
CA THR A 11 -16.36 -9.52 2.07
C THR A 11 -14.99 -8.85 2.05
N GLY A 12 -13.92 -9.61 2.32
CA GLY A 12 -12.55 -9.10 2.25
C GLY A 12 -12.12 -8.73 0.83
N TRP A 13 -12.63 -9.45 -0.18
CA TRP A 13 -12.29 -9.22 -1.58
C TRP A 13 -12.86 -7.93 -2.17
N HIS A 14 -13.92 -7.37 -1.59
CA HIS A 14 -14.42 -6.06 -2.01
C HIS A 14 -13.38 -4.97 -1.75
N ASP A 15 -12.73 -5.00 -0.58
CA ASP A 15 -11.68 -4.03 -0.22
C ASP A 15 -10.42 -4.24 -1.07
N VAL A 16 -10.06 -5.50 -1.36
CA VAL A 16 -8.93 -5.85 -2.24
C VAL A 16 -9.19 -5.37 -3.67
N LYS A 17 -10.39 -5.61 -4.21
CA LYS A 17 -10.78 -5.15 -5.55
C LYS A 17 -10.74 -3.61 -5.61
N ASP A 18 -11.29 -2.93 -4.62
CA ASP A 18 -11.32 -1.47 -4.55
C ASP A 18 -9.90 -0.88 -4.56
N ALA A 19 -9.01 -1.43 -3.75
CA ALA A 19 -7.61 -1.05 -3.70
C ALA A 19 -6.88 -1.28 -5.03
N ALA A 20 -7.11 -2.44 -5.68
CA ALA A 20 -6.52 -2.77 -6.97
C ALA A 20 -7.06 -1.90 -8.11
N ASP A 21 -8.36 -1.60 -8.13
CA ASP A 21 -8.99 -0.75 -9.15
C ASP A 21 -8.49 0.69 -9.08
N ILE A 22 -8.38 1.26 -7.87
CA ILE A 22 -7.76 2.56 -7.69
C ILE A 22 -6.33 2.54 -8.25
N LEU A 23 -5.49 1.60 -7.80
CA LEU A 23 -4.09 1.46 -8.26
C LEU A 23 -3.96 1.28 -9.77
N TRP A 24 -4.88 0.56 -10.40
CA TRP A 24 -4.92 0.42 -11.85
C TRP A 24 -5.30 1.73 -12.54
N ARG A 25 -6.34 2.42 -12.10
CA ARG A 25 -6.78 3.69 -12.70
C ARG A 25 -5.71 4.79 -12.59
N ILE A 26 -5.03 4.91 -11.45
CA ILE A 26 -3.90 5.85 -11.33
C ILE A 26 -2.77 5.50 -12.31
N SER A 27 -2.52 4.23 -12.57
CA SER A 27 -1.47 3.83 -13.52
C SER A 27 -1.79 4.21 -14.98
N LEU A 28 -3.05 4.44 -15.31
CA LEU A 28 -3.49 4.82 -16.66
C LEU A 28 -3.56 6.33 -16.87
N GLU A 29 -3.87 7.09 -15.83
CA GLU A 29 -4.27 8.50 -15.95
C GLU A 29 -3.29 9.42 -15.22
N SER A 30 -2.35 10.03 -15.96
CA SER A 30 -1.41 11.01 -15.40
C SER A 30 -2.10 12.30 -14.93
N GLU A 31 -3.19 12.69 -15.60
CA GLU A 31 -3.90 13.94 -15.32
C GLU A 31 -4.96 13.79 -14.23
N ILE A 32 -4.79 14.55 -13.14
CA ILE A 32 -5.63 14.41 -11.94
C ILE A 32 -7.10 14.74 -12.15
N ASN A 33 -7.42 15.65 -13.07
CA ASN A 33 -8.81 16.02 -13.37
C ASN A 33 -9.55 14.91 -14.15
N THR A 34 -8.84 14.24 -15.07
CA THR A 34 -9.36 13.09 -15.81
C THR A 34 -9.58 11.92 -14.87
N LEU A 35 -8.57 11.60 -14.05
CA LEU A 35 -8.67 10.56 -13.03
C LEU A 35 -9.82 10.82 -12.05
N ARG A 36 -9.98 12.05 -11.56
CA ARG A 36 -11.11 12.43 -10.69
C ARG A 36 -12.45 12.15 -11.35
N THR A 37 -12.60 12.53 -12.62
CA THR A 37 -13.85 12.34 -13.36
C THR A 37 -14.13 10.84 -13.56
N SER A 38 -13.10 10.07 -13.92
CA SER A 38 -13.18 8.61 -14.07
C SER A 38 -13.63 7.93 -12.77
N LEU A 39 -13.00 8.27 -11.63
CA LEU A 39 -13.36 7.70 -10.32
C LEU A 39 -14.75 8.14 -9.84
N ARG A 40 -15.13 9.41 -10.03
CA ARG A 40 -16.48 9.89 -9.70
C ARG A 40 -17.57 9.13 -10.44
N ASN A 41 -17.35 8.88 -11.73
CA ASN A 41 -18.27 8.10 -12.55
C ASN A 41 -18.28 6.63 -12.12
N HIS A 42 -17.11 6.05 -11.86
CA HIS A 42 -16.98 4.66 -11.42
C HIS A 42 -17.71 4.39 -10.10
N TYR A 43 -17.47 5.23 -9.09
CA TYR A 43 -18.10 5.09 -7.77
C TYR A 43 -19.49 5.71 -7.68
N SER A 44 -19.98 6.36 -8.74
CA SER A 44 -21.21 7.16 -8.72
C SER A 44 -21.24 8.18 -7.55
N ASP A 45 -20.07 8.72 -7.19
CA ASP A 45 -19.90 9.68 -6.10
C ASP A 45 -19.40 11.02 -6.65
N PRO A 46 -20.27 12.00 -6.96
CA PRO A 46 -19.85 13.31 -7.45
C PRO A 46 -19.07 14.11 -6.41
N THR A 47 -19.14 13.72 -5.14
CA THR A 47 -18.44 14.39 -4.04
C THR A 47 -17.05 13.84 -3.79
N LEU A 48 -16.66 12.76 -4.47
CA LEU A 48 -15.32 12.16 -4.37
C LEU A 48 -14.26 13.23 -4.66
N THR A 49 -13.25 13.28 -3.78
CA THR A 49 -12.06 14.11 -3.95
C THR A 49 -10.84 13.24 -4.20
N ILE A 50 -9.87 13.82 -4.88
CA ILE A 50 -8.58 13.21 -5.10
C ILE A 50 -7.50 14.28 -5.00
N ARG A 51 -6.38 13.92 -4.38
CA ARG A 51 -5.17 14.75 -4.29
C ARG A 51 -3.96 13.96 -4.71
N ASP A 52 -3.13 14.58 -5.55
CA ASP A 52 -1.82 14.03 -5.91
C ASP A 52 -0.84 14.22 -4.76
N LEU A 53 0.00 13.21 -4.58
CA LEU A 53 1.12 13.23 -3.67
C LEU A 53 2.41 13.08 -4.48
N HIS A 54 3.25 14.09 -4.36
CA HIS A 54 4.55 14.18 -5.03
C HIS A 54 5.66 14.13 -3.99
N THR A 55 6.82 13.63 -4.38
CA THR A 55 7.99 13.54 -3.50
C THR A 55 8.74 14.87 -3.35
N GLY A 56 8.44 15.87 -4.18
CA GLY A 56 9.24 17.10 -4.31
C GLY A 56 10.60 16.90 -5.01
N ILE A 57 11.10 15.66 -5.07
CA ILE A 57 12.31 15.26 -5.82
C ILE A 57 12.07 15.36 -7.34
N ASN A 58 10.86 15.05 -7.80
CA ASN A 58 10.42 15.23 -9.18
C ASN A 58 8.93 15.61 -9.19
N ASN A 59 8.46 16.08 -10.35
CA ASN A 59 7.07 16.48 -10.56
C ASN A 59 6.13 15.28 -10.85
N SER A 60 6.67 14.06 -10.93
CA SER A 60 5.85 12.88 -11.16
C SER A 60 5.03 12.58 -9.90
N ARG A 61 3.74 12.30 -10.08
CA ARG A 61 2.89 11.78 -9.02
C ARG A 61 3.42 10.43 -8.56
N ARG A 62 3.39 10.18 -7.24
CA ARG A 62 3.87 8.91 -6.63
C ARG A 62 2.83 8.23 -5.76
N ALA A 63 1.84 8.97 -5.32
CA ALA A 63 0.65 8.42 -4.70
C ALA A 63 -0.53 9.34 -4.95
N VAL A 64 -1.73 8.84 -4.70
CA VAL A 64 -2.95 9.63 -4.61
C VAL A 64 -3.64 9.37 -3.28
N LEU A 65 -4.31 10.40 -2.77
CA LEU A 65 -5.32 10.22 -1.75
C LEU A 65 -6.69 10.39 -2.38
N VAL A 66 -7.49 9.33 -2.38
CA VAL A 66 -8.89 9.31 -2.82
C VAL A 66 -9.78 9.33 -1.60
N SER A 67 -10.80 10.19 -1.60
CA SER A 67 -11.76 10.28 -0.50
C SER A 67 -13.17 10.30 -1.04
N THR A 68 -14.00 9.39 -0.51
CA THR A 68 -15.45 9.31 -0.73
C THR A 68 -16.16 9.87 0.50
N LYS A 69 -17.50 9.78 0.55
CA LYS A 69 -18.28 10.18 1.73
C LYS A 69 -17.97 9.41 3.02
N GLN A 70 -17.35 8.22 2.95
CA GLN A 70 -17.15 7.35 4.12
C GLN A 70 -15.77 6.70 4.19
N LYS A 71 -14.97 6.76 3.11
CA LYS A 71 -13.71 6.05 3.00
C LYS A 71 -12.59 6.96 2.48
N CYS A 72 -11.39 6.73 2.99
CA CYS A 72 -10.15 7.30 2.46
C CYS A 72 -9.25 6.17 1.95
N THR A 73 -8.64 6.35 0.78
CA THR A 73 -7.64 5.44 0.24
C THR A 73 -6.38 6.22 -0.11
N ILE A 74 -5.24 5.83 0.46
CA ILE A 74 -3.92 6.34 0.10
C ILE A 74 -3.26 5.26 -0.77
N ALA A 75 -3.15 5.53 -2.06
CA ALA A 75 -2.67 4.57 -3.04
C ALA A 75 -1.32 4.99 -3.60
N PHE A 76 -0.28 4.20 -3.31
CA PHE A 76 1.10 4.41 -3.74
C PHE A 76 1.37 3.69 -5.06
N GLU A 77 1.78 4.46 -6.07
CA GLU A 77 2.00 3.95 -7.42
C GLU A 77 3.24 3.06 -7.51
N GLY A 78 3.17 2.06 -8.39
CA GLY A 78 4.33 1.28 -8.79
C GLY A 78 5.37 2.10 -9.55
N SER A 79 6.47 1.47 -9.91
CA SER A 79 7.48 2.12 -10.74
C SER A 79 7.01 2.31 -12.17
N HIS A 80 7.48 3.41 -12.78
CA HIS A 80 7.52 3.48 -14.24
C HIS A 80 8.48 2.41 -14.78
N PRO A 81 8.27 1.86 -15.99
CA PRO A 81 9.21 0.94 -16.62
C PRO A 81 10.65 1.44 -16.68
N ASP A 82 10.89 2.76 -16.67
CA ASP A 82 12.23 3.36 -16.64
C ASP A 82 12.82 3.52 -15.23
N GLU A 83 12.15 3.02 -14.20
CA GLU A 83 12.54 3.21 -12.80
C GLU A 83 12.66 1.90 -12.02
N TRP A 84 12.35 0.77 -12.64
CA TRP A 84 12.44 -0.55 -12.01
C TRP A 84 13.81 -0.82 -11.38
N TYR A 85 14.89 -0.34 -12.02
CA TYR A 85 16.25 -0.50 -11.51
C TYR A 85 16.51 0.29 -10.22
N LYS A 86 15.70 1.31 -9.90
CA LYS A 86 15.84 2.08 -8.65
C LYS A 86 15.45 1.26 -7.42
N ASN A 87 14.80 0.13 -7.61
CA ASN A 87 14.64 -0.88 -6.56
C ASN A 87 15.99 -1.47 -6.06
N THR A 88 17.08 -1.28 -6.80
CA THR A 88 18.43 -1.64 -6.30
C THR A 88 19.09 -0.48 -5.54
N TRP A 89 18.46 0.69 -5.46
CA TRP A 89 18.95 1.86 -4.73
C TRP A 89 18.60 1.73 -3.25
N THR A 90 19.11 0.67 -2.63
CA THR A 90 18.78 0.30 -1.25
C THR A 90 19.58 1.08 -0.23
N ASP A 91 20.79 1.47 -0.60
CA ASP A 91 21.70 2.25 0.23
C ASP A 91 21.57 3.73 -0.08
N GLY A 92 21.82 4.56 0.93
CA GLY A 92 21.94 6.00 0.75
C GLY A 92 23.23 6.33 0.02
N LYS A 93 23.23 7.42 -0.72
CA LYS A 93 24.43 7.99 -1.33
C LYS A 93 24.30 9.51 -1.28
N GLY A 94 25.35 10.22 -0.87
CA GLY A 94 25.32 11.67 -0.95
C GLY A 94 25.54 12.18 -2.38
N PRO A 95 25.58 13.50 -2.57
CA PRO A 95 25.50 14.14 -3.89
C PRO A 95 26.73 13.88 -4.77
N GLY A 96 27.88 13.54 -4.19
CA GLY A 96 29.10 13.25 -4.95
C GLY A 96 29.05 11.90 -5.65
N TRP A 97 29.45 11.84 -6.93
CA TRP A 97 29.55 10.57 -7.64
C TRP A 97 30.57 9.61 -7.00
N TRP A 98 31.58 10.17 -6.32
CA TRP A 98 32.66 9.47 -5.59
C TRP A 98 32.26 8.98 -4.18
N GLU A 99 31.08 9.36 -3.68
CA GLU A 99 30.68 8.96 -2.34
C GLU A 99 30.29 7.47 -2.32
N PHE A 100 30.79 6.75 -1.32
CA PHE A 100 30.45 5.35 -1.13
C PHE A 100 28.99 5.23 -0.65
N PRO A 101 28.20 4.32 -1.24
CA PRO A 101 26.89 4.00 -0.69
C PRO A 101 27.00 3.55 0.77
N TYR A 102 26.03 3.95 1.59
CA TYR A 102 25.97 3.61 3.00
C TYR A 102 24.60 3.04 3.38
N PRO A 103 24.55 2.05 4.29
CA PRO A 103 23.29 1.50 4.75
C PRO A 103 22.47 2.57 5.47
N VAL A 104 21.17 2.57 5.21
CA VAL A 104 20.20 3.47 5.85
C VAL A 104 19.42 2.70 6.90
N TYR A 105 19.20 3.34 8.04
CA TYR A 105 18.47 2.77 9.17
C TYR A 105 17.28 3.65 9.58
N ASP A 106 16.24 3.03 10.13
CA ASP A 106 15.18 3.74 10.85
C ASP A 106 15.68 4.21 12.23
N GLU A 107 14.83 4.91 12.97
CA GLU A 107 15.13 5.41 14.32
C GLU A 107 15.44 4.31 15.35
N ASN A 108 15.06 3.07 15.06
CA ASN A 108 15.25 1.90 15.91
C ASN A 108 16.47 1.06 15.47
N GLY A 109 17.23 1.51 14.47
CA GLY A 109 18.42 0.82 13.98
C GLY A 109 18.16 -0.33 13.01
N HIS A 110 16.95 -0.46 12.46
CA HIS A 110 16.62 -1.45 11.42
C HIS A 110 16.98 -0.93 10.04
N ARG A 111 17.60 -1.76 9.19
CA ARG A 111 17.96 -1.36 7.83
C ARG A 111 16.70 -1.20 6.99
N ILE A 112 16.59 -0.07 6.30
CA ILE A 112 15.46 0.26 5.41
C ILE A 112 15.96 0.68 4.03
N HIS A 113 15.10 0.56 3.03
CA HIS A 113 15.40 0.92 1.65
C HIS A 113 15.47 2.45 1.49
N SER A 114 16.64 2.98 1.13
CA SER A 114 16.88 4.44 1.04
C SER A 114 15.91 5.12 0.08
N PHE A 115 15.73 4.59 -1.13
CA PHE A 115 14.82 5.16 -2.12
C PHE A 115 13.38 5.25 -1.63
N TYR A 116 12.85 4.18 -1.02
CA TYR A 116 11.48 4.18 -0.50
C TYR A 116 11.30 5.12 0.69
N ARG A 117 12.30 5.20 1.57
CA ARG A 117 12.34 6.17 2.67
C ARG A 117 12.26 7.60 2.11
N ASP A 118 13.10 7.92 1.13
CA ASP A 118 13.18 9.26 0.56
C ASP A 118 11.91 9.63 -0.20
N MET A 119 11.29 8.67 -0.90
CA MET A 119 9.98 8.86 -1.49
C MET A 119 8.93 9.19 -0.41
N TRP A 120 8.83 8.36 0.63
CA TRP A 120 7.85 8.59 1.69
C TRP A 120 8.08 9.93 2.38
N TYR A 121 9.31 10.23 2.80
CA TYR A 121 9.63 11.48 3.49
C TYR A 121 9.40 12.72 2.62
N GLY A 122 9.66 12.62 1.32
CA GLY A 122 9.37 13.68 0.36
C GLY A 122 7.87 14.01 0.24
N MET A 123 6.99 13.02 0.45
CA MET A 123 5.54 13.20 0.34
C MET A 123 4.79 13.26 1.68
N ARG A 124 5.43 12.90 2.80
CA ARG A 124 4.80 12.68 4.10
C ARG A 124 3.93 13.85 4.57
N THR A 125 4.47 15.07 4.54
CA THR A 125 3.73 16.26 4.98
C THR A 125 2.48 16.50 4.13
N ALA A 126 2.59 16.32 2.80
CA ALA A 126 1.46 16.46 1.90
C ALA A 126 0.43 15.34 2.09
N ALA A 127 0.89 14.11 2.37
CA ALA A 127 0.04 12.97 2.66
C ALA A 127 -0.79 13.17 3.93
N PHE A 128 -0.18 13.65 5.01
CA PHE A 128 -0.88 14.00 6.25
C PHE A 128 -1.89 15.13 6.04
N ALA A 129 -1.48 16.22 5.40
CA ALA A 129 -2.41 17.33 5.12
C ALA A 129 -3.57 16.92 4.19
N ALA A 130 -3.35 15.99 3.27
CA ALA A 130 -4.40 15.42 2.43
C ALA A 130 -5.34 14.51 3.23
N LEU A 131 -4.80 13.70 4.14
CA LEU A 131 -5.57 12.81 5.00
C LEU A 131 -6.44 13.61 5.96
N ASP A 132 -5.88 14.63 6.60
CA ASP A 132 -6.60 15.50 7.53
C ASP A 132 -7.75 16.20 6.81
N ALA A 133 -7.48 16.80 5.64
CA ALA A 133 -8.52 17.46 4.85
C ALA A 133 -9.62 16.50 4.36
N ALA A 134 -9.30 15.22 4.15
CA ALA A 134 -10.30 14.20 3.82
C ALA A 134 -11.13 13.80 5.03
N ILE A 135 -10.49 13.61 6.19
CA ILE A 135 -11.15 13.28 7.46
C ILE A 135 -12.05 14.43 7.90
N ASP A 136 -11.60 15.69 7.81
CA ASP A 136 -12.42 16.86 8.15
C ASP A 136 -13.72 16.91 7.32
N LYS A 137 -13.65 16.49 6.05
CA LYS A 137 -14.82 16.42 5.17
C LYS A 137 -15.75 15.26 5.50
N ILE A 138 -15.21 14.11 5.90
CA ILE A 138 -15.97 12.90 6.22
C ILE A 138 -16.52 12.94 7.66
N CYS A 139 -15.83 13.66 8.55
CA CYS A 139 -15.98 13.72 10.00
C CYS A 139 -15.70 12.39 10.73
N GLU A 140 -16.31 11.29 10.29
CA GLU A 140 -16.18 9.97 10.89
C GLU A 140 -15.93 8.92 9.78
N PRO A 141 -14.66 8.69 9.39
CA PRO A 141 -14.33 7.71 8.37
C PRO A 141 -14.67 6.30 8.87
N LYS A 142 -15.33 5.52 8.02
CA LYS A 142 -15.58 4.10 8.27
C LYS A 142 -14.39 3.23 7.91
N GLN A 143 -13.51 3.74 7.04
CA GLN A 143 -12.41 2.97 6.49
C GLN A 143 -11.29 3.87 5.97
N ILE A 144 -10.06 3.48 6.25
CA ILE A 144 -8.83 4.05 5.71
C ILE A 144 -8.00 2.90 5.13
N ILE A 145 -7.85 2.87 3.82
CA ILE A 145 -7.04 1.88 3.12
C ILE A 145 -5.70 2.53 2.75
N ILE A 146 -4.62 1.94 3.24
CA ILE A 146 -3.27 2.23 2.76
C ILE A 146 -2.94 1.13 1.77
N THR A 147 -2.61 1.48 0.53
CA THR A 147 -2.36 0.50 -0.52
C THR A 147 -1.21 0.86 -1.43
N GLY A 148 -0.54 -0.15 -1.99
CA GLY A 148 0.56 0.08 -2.91
C GLY A 148 0.79 -1.10 -3.84
N PHE A 149 1.26 -0.79 -5.05
CA PHE A 149 1.69 -1.78 -6.04
C PHE A 149 3.21 -1.73 -6.22
N SER A 150 3.88 -2.88 -6.35
CA SER A 150 5.31 -2.92 -6.70
C SER A 150 6.18 -2.10 -5.74
N MET A 151 7.01 -1.19 -6.26
CA MET A 151 7.80 -0.22 -5.49
C MET A 151 6.93 0.68 -4.61
N GLY A 152 5.73 1.07 -5.06
CA GLY A 152 4.74 1.77 -4.24
C GLY A 152 4.26 0.96 -3.05
N GLY A 153 4.18 -0.37 -3.20
CA GLY A 153 4.00 -1.29 -2.08
C GLY A 153 5.14 -1.15 -1.06
N GLY A 154 6.39 -1.10 -1.52
CA GLY A 154 7.57 -0.84 -0.68
C GLY A 154 7.51 0.50 0.07
N VAL A 155 7.09 1.57 -0.62
CA VAL A 155 6.89 2.89 0.00
C VAL A 155 5.77 2.84 1.06
N SER A 156 4.63 2.22 0.74
CA SER A 156 3.49 2.10 1.65
C SER A 156 3.82 1.34 2.94
N ILE A 157 4.75 0.38 2.86
CA ILE A 157 5.27 -0.35 4.03
C ILE A 157 5.99 0.59 5.01
N LEU A 158 6.87 1.46 4.50
CA LEU A 158 7.56 2.44 5.35
C LEU A 158 6.62 3.54 5.83
N ALA A 159 5.63 3.91 5.01
CA ALA A 159 4.65 4.93 5.33
C ALA A 159 3.64 4.50 6.41
N PHE A 160 3.33 3.20 6.50
CA PHE A 160 2.24 2.71 7.33
C PHE A 160 2.37 3.13 8.80
N THR A 161 3.54 2.95 9.41
CA THR A 161 3.77 3.27 10.82
C THR A 161 3.57 4.77 11.09
N ASP A 162 4.07 5.62 10.21
CA ASP A 162 3.92 7.07 10.30
C ASP A 162 2.44 7.50 10.16
N ILE A 163 1.70 6.90 9.22
CA ILE A 163 0.27 7.19 9.00
C ILE A 163 -0.58 6.73 10.19
N LEU A 164 -0.34 5.50 10.67
CA LEU A 164 -1.02 4.97 11.86
C LEU A 164 -0.78 5.89 13.06
N GLU A 165 0.47 6.28 13.30
CA GLU A 165 0.83 7.14 14.42
C GLU A 165 0.27 8.55 14.28
N HIS A 166 0.21 9.10 13.06
CA HIS A 166 -0.48 10.36 12.78
C HIS A 166 -1.97 10.28 13.14
N ILE A 167 -2.67 9.22 12.72
CA ILE A 167 -4.09 9.02 13.09
C ILE A 167 -4.25 8.94 14.62
N ARG A 168 -3.38 8.17 15.29
CA ARG A 168 -3.43 8.00 16.75
C ARG A 168 -3.20 9.30 17.52
N LYS A 169 -2.25 10.12 17.08
CA LYS A 169 -1.90 11.41 17.70
C LYS A 169 -2.87 12.54 17.37
N THR A 170 -3.47 12.52 16.17
CA THR A 170 -4.36 13.60 15.74
C THR A 170 -5.80 13.32 16.18
N TYR A 171 -6.29 12.09 16.00
CA TYR A 171 -7.69 11.72 16.22
C TYR A 171 -7.87 10.63 17.28
N GLY A 172 -6.91 9.74 17.45
CA GLY A 172 -7.06 8.55 18.30
C GLY A 172 -6.73 8.76 19.77
N SER A 173 -6.44 7.65 20.45
CA SER A 173 -6.23 7.61 21.90
C SER A 173 -5.03 8.44 22.41
N ALA A 174 -4.09 8.81 21.53
CA ALA A 174 -2.95 9.66 21.86
C ALA A 174 -3.19 11.16 21.58
N SER A 175 -4.38 11.52 21.10
CA SER A 175 -4.79 12.90 20.84
C SER A 175 -5.17 13.64 22.13
N SER A 176 -5.01 14.97 22.13
CA SER A 176 -5.57 15.83 23.18
C SER A 176 -7.10 15.94 23.11
N SER A 177 -7.72 15.58 21.97
CA SER A 177 -9.16 15.49 21.78
C SER A 177 -9.55 14.18 21.07
N PRO A 178 -9.46 13.03 21.77
CA PRO A 178 -9.71 11.73 21.17
C PRO A 178 -11.12 11.59 20.60
N GLN A 179 -11.20 11.05 19.39
CA GLN A 179 -12.43 10.67 18.71
C GLN A 179 -12.68 9.17 18.90
N ALA A 180 -13.92 8.81 19.24
CA ALA A 180 -14.27 7.41 19.51
C ALA A 180 -13.99 6.49 18.31
N TRP A 181 -14.21 6.96 17.08
CA TRP A 181 -13.96 6.19 15.86
C TRP A 181 -12.48 5.88 15.61
N ALA A 182 -11.56 6.65 16.21
CA ALA A 182 -10.11 6.49 16.07
C ALA A 182 -9.42 5.87 17.30
N ALA A 183 -10.18 5.41 18.29
CA ALA A 183 -9.63 4.75 19.48
C ALA A 183 -8.80 3.51 19.10
N ASP A 184 -7.75 3.21 19.88
CA ASP A 184 -6.80 2.12 19.58
C ASP A 184 -7.49 0.76 19.33
N ASP A 185 -8.59 0.46 20.03
CA ASP A 185 -9.37 -0.77 19.88
C ASP A 185 -10.22 -0.82 18.59
N ASN A 186 -10.45 0.33 17.96
CA ASN A 186 -11.21 0.46 16.71
C ASN A 186 -10.31 0.50 15.46
N LEU A 187 -8.99 0.62 15.63
CA LEU A 187 -8.05 0.78 14.51
C LEU A 187 -8.05 -0.41 13.53
N GLY A 188 -8.33 -1.62 13.99
CA GLY A 188 -8.39 -2.81 13.12
C GLY A 188 -9.60 -2.86 12.20
N ALA A 189 -10.71 -2.24 12.62
CA ALA A 189 -11.89 -2.06 11.78
C ALA A 189 -11.69 -0.87 10.81
N LEU A 190 -11.06 0.20 11.29
CA LEU A 190 -10.84 1.44 10.55
C LEU A 190 -9.74 1.29 9.49
N ILE A 191 -8.58 0.75 9.83
CA ILE A 191 -7.36 0.81 9.00
C ILE A 191 -7.05 -0.54 8.37
N GLN A 192 -6.68 -0.52 7.09
CA GLN A 192 -6.16 -1.67 6.37
C GLN A 192 -4.89 -1.33 5.61
N HIS A 193 -4.06 -2.34 5.39
CA HIS A 193 -2.86 -2.23 4.59
C HIS A 193 -2.75 -3.35 3.55
N ILE A 194 -3.22 -3.05 2.34
CA ILE A 194 -3.35 -4.00 1.24
C ILE A 194 -2.25 -3.70 0.22
N THR A 195 -1.43 -4.65 -0.18
CA THR A 195 -0.47 -4.42 -1.28
C THR A 195 -0.52 -5.51 -2.32
N PHE A 196 0.01 -5.18 -3.49
CA PHE A 196 0.06 -6.05 -4.65
C PHE A 196 1.48 -6.06 -5.18
N ALA A 197 2.07 -7.24 -5.35
CA ALA A 197 3.46 -7.41 -5.77
C ALA A 197 4.45 -6.55 -4.97
N ALA A 198 4.23 -6.33 -3.67
CA ALA A 198 5.04 -5.36 -2.94
C ALA A 198 6.50 -5.78 -2.85
N VAL A 199 7.37 -4.83 -3.18
CA VAL A 199 8.81 -5.02 -3.03
C VAL A 199 9.21 -4.83 -1.57
N ALA A 200 10.12 -5.69 -1.09
CA ALA A 200 10.65 -5.63 0.27
C ALA A 200 11.32 -4.27 0.56
N ALA A 201 10.94 -3.65 1.67
CA ALA A 201 11.33 -2.29 2.02
C ALA A 201 12.33 -2.21 3.18
N ALA A 202 12.53 -3.30 3.93
CA ALA A 202 13.35 -3.30 5.13
C ALA A 202 13.87 -4.69 5.50
N ASP A 203 14.70 -4.75 6.54
CA ASP A 203 15.17 -6.00 7.14
C ASP A 203 14.12 -6.68 8.03
N GLN A 204 14.48 -7.85 8.55
CA GLN A 204 13.61 -8.65 9.42
C GLN A 204 13.24 -7.95 10.74
N GLY A 205 14.12 -7.09 11.29
CA GLY A 205 13.86 -6.37 12.53
C GLY A 205 12.71 -5.39 12.37
N TYR A 206 12.73 -4.61 11.29
CA TYR A 206 11.65 -3.69 10.96
C TYR A 206 10.31 -4.42 10.79
N TYR A 207 10.30 -5.51 10.01
CA TYR A 207 9.08 -6.29 9.76
C TYR A 207 8.54 -6.97 11.03
N THR A 208 9.41 -7.34 11.97
CA THR A 208 8.98 -7.87 13.27
C THR A 208 8.19 -6.81 14.05
N VAL A 209 8.68 -5.57 14.08
CA VAL A 209 7.98 -4.45 14.72
C VAL A 209 6.67 -4.14 14.00
N LEU A 210 6.69 -4.11 12.68
CA LEU A 210 5.51 -3.85 11.86
C LEU A 210 4.41 -4.90 12.07
N ASN A 211 4.75 -6.18 12.09
CA ASN A 211 3.78 -7.25 12.35
C ASN A 211 3.21 -7.16 13.77
N ARG A 212 4.01 -6.82 14.78
CA ARG A 212 3.51 -6.58 16.14
C ARG A 212 2.53 -5.42 16.19
N LEU A 213 2.72 -4.37 15.39
CA LEU A 213 1.75 -3.27 15.27
C LEU A 213 0.44 -3.74 14.66
N TYR A 214 0.50 -4.54 13.57
CA TYR A 214 -0.71 -5.13 12.99
C TYR A 214 -1.47 -6.00 13.99
N GLU A 215 -0.77 -6.86 14.70
CA GLU A 215 -1.32 -7.75 15.74
C GLU A 215 -1.91 -7.00 16.93
N ARG A 216 -1.25 -5.91 17.36
CA ARG A 216 -1.70 -5.09 18.48
C ARG A 216 -3.02 -4.39 18.16
N HIS A 217 -3.14 -3.86 16.94
CA HIS A 217 -4.27 -3.04 16.54
C HIS A 217 -5.31 -3.81 15.71
N GLY A 218 -5.12 -5.11 15.47
CA GLY A 218 -6.03 -5.93 14.66
C GLY A 218 -6.11 -5.48 13.19
N VAL A 219 -5.04 -4.90 12.65
CA VAL A 219 -5.03 -4.35 11.28
C VAL A 219 -5.01 -5.49 10.27
N ARG A 220 -5.90 -5.41 9.28
CA ARG A 220 -5.86 -6.28 8.09
C ARG A 220 -4.70 -5.86 7.20
N ALA A 221 -3.59 -6.58 7.30
CA ALA A 221 -2.40 -6.38 6.50
C ALA A 221 -2.21 -7.55 5.53
N TRP A 222 -2.56 -7.34 4.26
CA TRP A 222 -2.56 -8.39 3.24
C TRP A 222 -1.67 -7.98 2.06
N ASP A 223 -0.82 -8.88 1.62
CA ASP A 223 0.01 -8.73 0.42
C ASP A 223 -0.40 -9.80 -0.60
N PHE A 224 -0.62 -9.44 -1.85
CA PHE A 224 -1.01 -10.36 -2.91
C PHE A 224 0.11 -10.48 -3.93
N MET A 225 0.47 -11.69 -4.31
CA MET A 225 1.57 -11.96 -5.23
C MET A 225 1.15 -12.97 -6.29
N ASN A 226 1.39 -12.62 -7.55
CA ASN A 226 1.40 -13.57 -8.65
C ASN A 226 2.67 -14.43 -8.56
N HIS A 227 2.53 -15.75 -8.49
CA HIS A 227 3.69 -16.64 -8.40
C HIS A 227 4.60 -16.62 -9.64
N ARG A 228 4.10 -16.10 -10.78
CA ARG A 228 4.87 -15.87 -12.02
C ARG A 228 5.50 -14.48 -12.10
N ASP A 229 5.32 -13.64 -11.09
CA ASP A 229 5.89 -12.30 -11.07
C ASP A 229 7.42 -12.38 -10.99
N TRP A 230 8.12 -11.92 -12.02
CA TRP A 230 9.59 -11.99 -12.07
C TRP A 230 10.26 -11.00 -11.11
N THR A 231 9.56 -9.95 -10.70
CA THR A 231 10.13 -8.91 -9.84
C THR A 231 10.40 -9.40 -8.42
N GLN A 232 9.82 -10.55 -8.03
CA GLN A 232 10.11 -11.21 -6.75
C GLN A 232 11.59 -11.59 -6.59
N HIS A 233 12.33 -11.72 -7.70
CA HIS A 233 13.76 -12.02 -7.70
C HIS A 233 14.63 -10.75 -7.62
N ILE A 234 14.03 -9.57 -7.72
CA ILE A 234 14.70 -8.28 -7.72
C ILE A 234 14.57 -7.71 -6.31
N HIS A 235 15.15 -8.39 -5.32
CA HIS A 235 15.20 -7.90 -3.94
C HIS A 235 16.64 -7.86 -3.47
N HIS A 236 17.00 -6.78 -2.77
CA HIS A 236 18.28 -6.73 -2.09
C HIS A 236 18.33 -7.81 -1.01
N PHE A 237 19.44 -8.56 -0.94
CA PHE A 237 19.57 -9.76 -0.10
C PHE A 237 19.35 -9.51 1.40
N ALA A 238 19.50 -8.27 1.87
CA ALA A 238 19.26 -7.90 3.26
C ALA A 238 17.76 -7.68 3.59
N PHE A 239 16.91 -7.52 2.58
CA PHE A 239 15.49 -7.25 2.76
C PHE A 239 14.67 -8.54 2.63
N ARG A 240 13.52 -8.56 3.31
CA ARG A 240 12.62 -9.71 3.34
C ARG A 240 11.21 -9.26 2.99
N SER A 241 10.53 -9.94 2.08
CA SER A 241 9.11 -9.69 1.82
C SER A 241 8.27 -10.49 2.84
N TRP A 242 8.27 -10.01 4.09
CA TRP A 242 7.69 -10.71 5.25
C TRP A 242 6.85 -9.76 6.10
N ARG A 243 5.59 -9.53 5.72
CA ARG A 243 4.62 -8.70 6.46
C ARG A 243 3.23 -9.30 6.39
N GLY A 244 2.44 -9.11 7.45
CA GLY A 244 1.03 -9.53 7.48
C GLY A 244 0.84 -10.94 6.94
N TYR A 245 -0.22 -11.18 6.17
CA TYR A 245 -0.32 -12.38 5.35
C TYR A 245 0.02 -12.08 3.89
N LYS A 246 0.96 -12.84 3.35
CA LYS A 246 1.27 -12.84 1.92
C LYS A 246 0.48 -13.95 1.24
N TYR A 247 -0.36 -13.62 0.28
CA TYR A 247 -1.27 -14.49 -0.45
C TYR A 247 -0.74 -14.73 -1.87
N ILE A 248 -0.36 -15.98 -2.16
CA ILE A 248 0.14 -16.37 -3.49
C ILE A 248 -1.00 -16.81 -4.39
N LEU A 249 -1.31 -16.02 -5.42
CA LEU A 249 -2.43 -16.27 -6.33
C LEU A 249 -2.32 -17.65 -7.01
N PRO A 250 -3.41 -18.44 -7.03
CA PRO A 250 -3.38 -19.78 -7.61
C PRO A 250 -3.23 -19.75 -9.14
N GLU A 251 -2.63 -20.79 -9.70
CA GLU A 251 -2.44 -20.95 -11.16
C GLU A 251 -3.74 -20.87 -11.96
N ALA A 252 -4.86 -21.36 -11.42
CA ALA A 252 -6.15 -21.23 -12.10
C ALA A 252 -6.52 -19.77 -12.42
N VAL A 253 -6.16 -18.84 -11.52
CA VAL A 253 -6.45 -17.41 -11.66
C VAL A 253 -5.36 -16.71 -12.45
N VAL A 254 -4.09 -17.00 -12.13
CA VAL A 254 -2.94 -16.41 -12.85
C VAL A 254 -2.96 -16.82 -14.33
N GLY A 255 -3.23 -18.08 -14.63
CA GLY A 255 -3.32 -18.58 -16.00
C GLY A 255 -4.50 -18.00 -16.77
N GLN A 256 -5.66 -17.81 -16.12
CA GLN A 256 -6.84 -17.20 -16.74
C GLN A 256 -6.60 -15.73 -17.14
N PHE A 257 -5.86 -14.97 -16.32
CA PHE A 257 -5.61 -13.54 -16.54
C PHE A 257 -4.16 -13.24 -16.93
N ASN A 258 -3.48 -14.19 -17.58
CA ASN A 258 -2.05 -14.08 -17.87
C ASN A 258 -1.71 -12.83 -18.70
N ALA A 259 -2.58 -12.43 -19.63
CA ALA A 259 -2.39 -11.23 -20.43
C ALA A 259 -2.48 -9.95 -19.59
N GLU A 260 -3.39 -9.91 -18.61
CA GLU A 260 -3.60 -8.77 -17.72
C GLU A 260 -2.51 -8.62 -16.66
N PHE A 261 -1.77 -9.69 -16.34
CA PHE A 261 -0.54 -9.59 -15.55
C PHE A 261 0.67 -9.12 -16.39
N GLY A 262 0.55 -9.11 -17.72
CA GLY A 262 1.63 -8.75 -18.65
C GLY A 262 2.75 -9.80 -18.70
N ASP A 263 3.70 -9.60 -19.63
CA ASP A 263 4.76 -10.58 -19.94
C ASP A 263 5.65 -10.93 -18.74
N GLN A 264 5.80 -10.01 -17.78
CA GLN A 264 6.60 -10.19 -16.57
C GLN A 264 5.80 -10.74 -15.38
N GLY A 265 4.49 -10.96 -15.56
CA GLY A 265 3.58 -11.30 -14.47
C GLY A 265 3.33 -10.16 -13.48
N HIS A 266 3.78 -8.94 -13.78
CA HIS A 266 3.89 -7.79 -12.88
C HIS A 266 3.08 -6.58 -13.36
N PHE A 267 1.76 -6.74 -13.49
CA PHE A 267 0.87 -5.64 -13.85
C PHE A 267 -0.38 -5.61 -12.98
N ILE A 268 -0.73 -4.43 -12.48
CA ILE A 268 -1.79 -4.23 -11.49
C ILE A 268 -3.19 -4.66 -12.00
N LEU A 269 -3.42 -4.58 -13.32
CA LEU A 269 -4.67 -5.03 -13.92
C LEU A 269 -4.95 -6.51 -13.65
N GLY A 270 -3.93 -7.37 -13.71
CA GLY A 270 -4.08 -8.79 -13.39
C GLY A 270 -4.54 -9.03 -11.95
N TYR A 271 -4.03 -8.25 -10.99
CA TYR A 271 -4.47 -8.31 -9.59
C TYR A 271 -5.92 -7.83 -9.41
N LEU A 272 -6.34 -6.79 -10.15
CA LEU A 272 -7.74 -6.37 -10.20
C LEU A 272 -8.63 -7.51 -10.74
N LYS A 273 -8.26 -8.14 -11.86
CA LYS A 273 -9.00 -9.26 -12.43
C LYS A 273 -9.07 -10.47 -11.51
N ALA A 274 -7.98 -10.77 -10.82
CA ALA A 274 -7.98 -11.80 -9.78
C ALA A 274 -8.97 -11.49 -8.66
N ALA A 275 -9.03 -10.23 -8.19
CA ALA A 275 -9.97 -9.83 -7.15
C ALA A 275 -11.45 -9.88 -7.62
N GLU A 276 -11.72 -9.48 -8.87
CA GLU A 276 -13.05 -9.63 -9.50
C GLU A 276 -13.47 -11.10 -9.57
N TRP A 277 -12.57 -11.96 -10.04
CA TRP A 277 -12.82 -13.40 -10.12
C TRP A 277 -13.12 -14.01 -8.76
N MET A 278 -12.38 -13.63 -7.71
CA MET A 278 -12.58 -14.11 -6.34
C MET A 278 -13.93 -13.71 -5.77
N LEU A 279 -14.42 -12.50 -6.08
CA LEU A 279 -15.75 -12.04 -5.70
C LEU A 279 -16.86 -12.84 -6.38
N GLU A 280 -16.66 -13.22 -7.65
CA GLU A 280 -17.66 -13.94 -8.44
C GLU A 280 -17.70 -15.44 -8.14
N HIS A 281 -16.54 -16.07 -7.96
CA HIS A 281 -16.43 -17.53 -7.92
C HIS A 281 -16.28 -18.07 -6.49
N GLY A 282 -15.80 -17.28 -5.53
CA GLY A 282 -15.80 -17.62 -4.11
C GLY A 282 -15.09 -18.93 -3.70
N THR A 283 -14.36 -19.60 -4.61
CA THR A 283 -13.82 -20.94 -4.38
C THR A 283 -12.31 -21.03 -4.62
N ASP A 284 -11.66 -21.75 -3.69
CA ASP A 284 -10.22 -22.01 -3.54
C ASP A 284 -9.31 -20.79 -3.28
N GLN A 285 -9.26 -20.51 -1.97
CA GLN A 285 -8.53 -19.42 -1.34
C GLN A 285 -7.06 -19.41 -1.73
N VAL A 286 -6.62 -18.21 -2.05
CA VAL A 286 -5.21 -17.86 -2.05
C VAL A 286 -4.62 -18.31 -0.71
N LYS A 287 -3.72 -19.30 -0.73
CA LYS A 287 -3.05 -19.75 0.48
C LYS A 287 -1.98 -18.73 0.83
N SER A 288 -1.84 -18.46 2.13
CA SER A 288 -0.72 -17.63 2.53
C SER A 288 0.59 -18.40 2.30
N ALA A 289 1.61 -17.69 1.81
CA ALA A 289 2.98 -18.21 1.74
C ALA A 289 3.53 -18.58 3.13
N TRP A 290 2.96 -18.01 4.19
CA TRP A 290 3.41 -18.17 5.56
C TRP A 290 2.24 -18.65 6.44
N GLU A 291 2.48 -19.72 7.19
CA GLU A 291 1.65 -20.08 8.34
C GLU A 291 2.32 -19.45 9.57
N TYR A 292 1.67 -18.44 10.16
CA TYR A 292 2.09 -17.77 11.38
C TYR A 292 1.47 -18.43 12.62
#